data_AF-A0A3M2KVC7-F1
#
_entry.id   AF-A0A3M2KVC7-F1
#
_cell.length_a   1.000
_cell.length_b   1.000
_cell.length_c   1.000
_cell.angle_alpha   90.00
_cell.angle_beta   90.00
_cell.angle_gamma   90.00
#
_symmetry.space_group_name_H-M   'P 1'
#
loop_
_entity.id
_entity.type
_entity.pdbx_description
1 polymer ?
#
loop_
_entity_poly.entity_id
_entity_poly.type
_entity_poly.pdbx_seq_one_letter_code
_entity_poly.pdbx_strand_id
1 'polypeptide(L)'
;MADGDIDVTYQDMHDAADYLLEAKDEILAKLQTLRTYIQDLVRDGYVTSASSVAFDQSYDEFNTGAREAVEALQGMADFLDGAADGYADLDRQLEEGLRE
;
A
#
# COMPACT_ATOMS: atom_id res chain seq x y z
N MET A 1 -23.90 17.88 17.51
CA MET A 1 -22.99 16.79 17.16
C MET A 1 -23.71 16.00 16.09
N ALA A 2 -23.44 16.33 14.84
CA ALA A 2 -23.90 15.57 13.69
C ALA A 2 -22.69 14.73 13.25
N ASP A 3 -22.94 13.46 13.02
CA ASP A 3 -21.97 12.46 12.61
C ASP A 3 -21.06 12.98 11.51
N GLY A 4 -19.78 12.63 11.59
CA GLY A 4 -18.78 12.90 10.57
C GLY A 4 -19.08 12.10 9.31
N ASP A 5 -20.05 12.56 8.54
CA ASP A 5 -20.14 12.26 7.12
C ASP A 5 -18.95 12.97 6.50
N ILE A 6 -17.85 12.23 6.33
CA ILE A 6 -16.72 12.72 5.56
C ILE A 6 -17.26 12.81 4.14
N ASP A 7 -17.61 14.02 3.69
CA ASP A 7 -17.87 14.34 2.30
C ASP A 7 -16.56 14.10 1.51
N VAL A 8 -16.24 12.84 1.24
CA VAL A 8 -15.12 12.47 0.37
C VAL A 8 -15.53 12.80 -1.06
N THR A 9 -14.86 13.77 -1.67
CA THR A 9 -15.09 14.09 -3.09
C THR A 9 -14.40 13.07 -3.99
N TYR A 10 -14.79 13.00 -5.26
CA TYR A 10 -14.10 12.14 -6.25
C TYR A 10 -12.60 12.43 -6.30
N GLN A 11 -12.24 13.72 -6.15
CA GLN A 11 -10.85 14.14 -6.11
C GLN A 11 -10.12 13.57 -4.88
N ASP A 12 -10.75 13.61 -3.70
CA ASP A 12 -10.14 13.06 -2.48
C ASP A 12 -9.91 11.54 -2.59
N MET A 13 -10.78 10.83 -3.32
CA MET A 13 -10.62 9.39 -3.56
C MET A 13 -9.42 9.10 -4.48
N HIS A 14 -9.27 9.85 -5.58
CA HIS A 14 -8.09 9.75 -6.45
C HIS A 14 -6.81 10.13 -5.72
N ASP A 15 -6.82 11.23 -4.97
CA ASP A 15 -5.66 11.67 -4.20
C ASP A 15 -5.23 10.60 -3.17
N ALA A 16 -6.21 9.93 -2.53
CA ALA A 16 -5.94 8.83 -1.62
C ALA A 16 -5.40 7.59 -2.35
N ALA A 17 -5.91 7.26 -3.54
CA ALA A 17 -5.40 6.15 -4.36
C ALA A 17 -3.94 6.38 -4.74
N ASP A 18 -3.62 7.58 -5.26
CA ASP A 18 -2.25 7.97 -5.62
C ASP A 18 -1.31 7.89 -4.41
N TYR A 19 -1.74 8.41 -3.26
CA TYR A 19 -0.95 8.34 -2.03
C TYR A 19 -0.68 6.90 -1.57
N LEU A 20 -1.66 5.99 -1.69
CA LEU A 20 -1.46 4.58 -1.37
C LEU A 20 -0.43 3.91 -2.30
N LEU A 21 -0.42 4.27 -3.58
CA LEU A 21 0.54 3.75 -4.54
C LEU A 21 1.96 4.25 -4.26
N GLU A 22 2.11 5.54 -3.96
CA GLU A 22 3.39 6.14 -3.57
C GLU A 22 3.93 5.46 -2.29
N ALA A 23 3.11 5.40 -1.24
CA ALA A 23 3.49 4.79 0.02
C ALA A 23 3.86 3.30 -0.13
N LYS A 24 3.12 2.55 -0.98
CA LYS A 24 3.45 1.15 -1.31
C LYS A 24 4.87 1.05 -1.87
N ASP A 25 5.20 1.85 -2.87
CA ASP A 25 6.51 1.80 -3.53
C ASP A 25 7.64 2.19 -2.57
N GLU A 26 7.42 3.21 -1.74
CA GLU A 26 8.37 3.60 -0.68
C GLU A 26 8.62 2.47 0.32
N ILE A 27 7.57 1.81 0.80
CA ILE A 27 7.70 0.71 1.75
C ILE A 27 8.40 -0.48 1.10
N LEU A 28 8.07 -0.85 -0.14
CA LEU A 28 8.74 -1.94 -0.86
C LEU A 28 10.23 -1.67 -1.06
N ALA A 29 10.60 -0.43 -1.40
CA ALA A 29 11.99 -0.01 -1.50
C ALA A 29 12.71 -0.09 -0.14
N LYS A 30 12.03 0.30 0.95
CA LYS A 30 12.57 0.21 2.30
C LYS A 30 12.78 -1.23 2.75
N LEU A 31 11.81 -2.12 2.52
CA LEU A 31 11.91 -3.55 2.81
C LEU A 31 13.10 -4.18 2.07
N GLN A 32 13.26 -3.85 0.78
CA GLN A 32 14.41 -4.30 -0.01
C GLN A 32 15.75 -3.83 0.58
N THR A 33 15.83 -2.55 0.99
CA THR A 33 17.03 -1.98 1.62
C THR A 33 17.37 -2.69 2.92
N LEU A 34 16.37 -2.94 3.78
CA LEU A 34 16.58 -3.61 5.06
C LEU A 34 17.02 -5.06 4.87
N ARG A 35 16.46 -5.77 3.87
CA ARG A 35 16.90 -7.12 3.52
C ARG A 35 18.37 -7.19 3.14
N THR A 36 18.82 -6.29 2.27
CA THR A 36 20.25 -6.23 1.90
C THR A 36 21.13 -5.97 3.11
N TYR A 37 20.75 -5.02 3.97
CA TYR A 37 21.50 -4.73 5.20
C TYR A 37 21.61 -5.94 6.14
N ILE A 38 20.52 -6.69 6.34
CA ILE A 38 20.54 -7.90 7.17
C ILE A 38 21.38 -9.00 6.53
N GLN A 39 21.28 -9.20 5.23
CA GLN A 39 22.10 -10.18 4.51
C GLN A 39 23.60 -9.87 4.63
N ASP A 40 23.99 -8.60 4.52
CA ASP A 40 25.37 -8.17 4.69
C ASP A 40 25.85 -8.36 6.14
N LEU A 41 25.03 -8.00 7.13
CA LEU A 41 25.33 -8.23 8.55
C LEU A 41 25.54 -9.72 8.85
N VAL A 42 24.68 -10.57 8.31
CA VAL A 42 24.80 -12.02 8.44
C VAL A 42 26.12 -12.46 7.82
N ARG A 43 26.38 -12.13 6.55
CA ARG A 43 27.57 -12.52 5.79
C ARG A 43 28.90 -12.04 6.39
N ASP A 44 28.98 -10.79 6.86
CA ASP A 44 30.24 -10.13 7.22
C ASP A 44 30.77 -10.48 8.62
N GLY A 45 29.99 -11.15 9.47
CA GLY A 45 30.51 -11.54 10.78
C GLY A 45 29.52 -12.13 11.76
N TYR A 46 28.21 -12.04 11.48
CA TYR A 46 27.22 -12.61 12.37
C TYR A 46 27.08 -14.13 12.20
N VAL A 47 27.51 -14.79 11.10
CA VAL A 47 27.36 -16.24 10.81
C VAL A 47 27.98 -17.23 11.84
N THR A 48 28.59 -16.78 12.93
CA THR A 48 29.35 -17.66 13.82
C THR A 48 28.51 -18.65 14.65
N SER A 49 27.17 -18.62 14.57
CA SER A 49 26.28 -19.45 15.40
C SER A 49 24.99 -19.88 14.69
N ALA A 50 24.40 -20.99 15.13
CA ALA A 50 23.11 -21.49 14.63
C ALA A 50 21.97 -20.45 14.77
N SER A 51 22.08 -19.54 15.75
CA SER A 51 21.13 -18.44 15.93
C SER A 51 21.14 -17.44 14.77
N SER A 52 22.26 -17.28 14.07
CA SER A 52 22.38 -16.33 12.96
C SER A 52 21.67 -16.82 11.71
N VAL A 53 21.71 -18.14 11.47
CA VAL A 53 20.94 -18.80 10.41
C VAL A 53 19.45 -18.74 10.71
N ALA A 54 19.07 -19.02 11.96
CA ALA A 54 17.66 -18.92 12.37
C ALA A 54 17.13 -17.49 12.25
N PHE A 55 17.95 -16.49 12.60
CA PHE A 55 17.60 -15.08 12.44
C PHE A 55 17.41 -14.69 10.97
N ASP A 56 18.33 -15.07 10.08
CA ASP A 56 18.25 -14.81 8.64
C ASP A 56 16.94 -15.40 8.06
N GLN A 57 16.63 -16.65 8.41
CA GLN A 57 15.38 -17.30 7.99
C GLN A 57 14.13 -16.56 8.50
N SER A 58 14.09 -16.22 9.80
CA SER A 58 12.97 -15.45 10.37
C SER A 58 12.81 -14.08 9.72
N TYR A 59 13.93 -13.44 9.34
CA TYR A 59 13.90 -12.15 8.66
C TYR A 59 13.37 -12.28 7.22
N ASP A 60 13.77 -13.31 6.48
CA ASP A 60 13.28 -13.57 5.13
C ASP A 60 11.77 -13.89 5.13
N GLU A 61 11.28 -14.65 6.12
CA GLU A 61 9.84 -14.89 6.33
C GLU A 61 9.08 -13.59 6.62
N PHE A 62 9.60 -12.76 7.54
CA PHE A 62 9.03 -11.44 7.82
C PHE A 62 8.99 -10.56 6.56
N ASN A 63 10.11 -10.44 5.84
CA ASN A 63 10.21 -9.58 4.67
C ASN A 63 9.24 -10.02 3.58
N THR A 64 9.04 -11.33 3.39
CA THR A 64 8.08 -11.87 2.42
C THR A 64 6.65 -11.48 2.80
N GLY A 65 6.22 -11.77 4.03
CA GLY A 65 4.87 -11.43 4.48
C GLY A 65 4.60 -9.92 4.51
N ALA A 66 5.61 -9.11 4.86
CA ALA A 66 5.50 -7.65 4.82
C ALA A 66 5.30 -7.14 3.38
N ARG A 67 6.01 -7.70 2.40
CA ARG A 67 5.83 -7.33 0.99
C ARG A 67 4.45 -7.70 0.48
N GLU A 68 3.98 -8.92 0.78
CA GLU A 68 2.63 -9.36 0.39
C GLU A 68 1.54 -8.45 0.98
N ALA A 69 1.67 -8.08 2.25
CA ALA A 69 0.73 -7.15 2.90
C ALA A 69 0.75 -5.75 2.27
N VAL A 70 1.92 -5.25 1.89
CA VAL A 70 2.08 -3.93 1.26
C VAL A 70 1.58 -3.95 -0.18
N GLU A 71 1.79 -5.05 -0.92
CA GLU A 71 1.26 -5.20 -2.27
C GLU A 71 -0.28 -5.14 -2.30
N ALA A 72 -0.96 -5.51 -1.20
CA ALA A 72 -2.41 -5.36 -1.07
C ALA A 72 -2.89 -3.89 -1.12
N LEU A 73 -2.01 -2.91 -0.88
CA LEU A 73 -2.32 -1.49 -1.05
C LEU A 73 -2.68 -1.15 -2.51
N GLN A 74 -2.17 -1.89 -3.49
CA GLN A 74 -2.56 -1.72 -4.89
C GLN A 74 -4.07 -1.93 -5.06
N GLY A 75 -4.62 -3.02 -4.53
CA GLY A 75 -6.05 -3.31 -4.66
C GLY A 75 -6.92 -2.29 -3.92
N MET A 76 -6.40 -1.65 -2.87
CA MET A 76 -7.09 -0.56 -2.18
C MET A 76 -7.09 0.73 -3.00
N ALA A 77 -5.97 1.06 -3.65
CA ALA A 77 -5.88 2.19 -4.58
C ALA A 77 -6.83 1.99 -5.78
N ASP A 78 -6.78 0.81 -6.42
CA ASP A 78 -7.65 0.47 -7.55
C ASP A 78 -9.14 0.58 -7.18
N PHE A 79 -9.50 0.18 -5.95
CA PHE A 79 -10.86 0.31 -5.45
C PHE A 79 -11.29 1.78 -5.31
N LEU A 80 -10.42 2.64 -4.75
CA LEU A 80 -10.71 4.05 -4.56
C LEU A 80 -10.88 4.78 -5.91
N ASP A 81 -9.99 4.52 -6.88
CA ASP A 81 -10.10 5.07 -8.23
C ASP A 81 -11.40 4.63 -8.92
N GLY A 82 -11.69 3.33 -8.91
CA GLY A 82 -12.90 2.81 -9.55
C GLY A 82 -14.19 3.32 -8.91
N ALA A 83 -14.19 3.56 -7.60
CA ALA A 83 -15.31 4.16 -6.92
C ALA A 83 -15.47 5.65 -7.27
N ALA A 84 -14.36 6.41 -7.33
CA ALA A 84 -14.36 7.81 -7.75
C ALA A 84 -14.95 7.98 -9.16
N ASP A 85 -14.45 7.19 -10.12
CA ASP A 85 -14.93 7.18 -11.51
C ASP A 85 -16.43 6.83 -11.58
N GLY A 86 -16.85 5.79 -10.86
CA GLY A 86 -18.23 5.33 -10.85
C GLY A 86 -19.20 6.37 -10.31
N TYR A 87 -18.82 7.10 -9.26
CA TYR A 87 -19.65 8.17 -8.73
C TYR A 87 -19.68 9.41 -9.62
N ALA A 88 -18.54 9.79 -10.22
CA ALA A 88 -18.49 10.89 -11.19
C ALA A 88 -19.38 10.60 -12.41
N ASP A 89 -19.41 9.35 -12.90
CA ASP A 89 -20.28 8.92 -13.98
C ASP A 89 -21.77 8.97 -13.62
N LEU A 90 -22.11 8.58 -12.39
CA LEU A 90 -23.48 8.64 -11.89
C LEU A 90 -23.96 10.10 -11.79
N ASP A 91 -23.13 11.00 -11.26
CA ASP A 91 -23.47 12.41 -11.10
C ASP A 91 -23.74 13.09 -12.46
N ARG A 92 -22.89 12.82 -13.46
CA ARG A 92 -23.10 13.29 -14.84
C ARG A 92 -24.44 12.84 -15.43
N GLN A 93 -24.82 11.58 -15.23
CA GLN A 93 -26.09 11.05 -15.71
C GLN A 93 -27.29 11.71 -15.02
N LEU A 94 -27.19 11.98 -13.71
CA LEU A 94 -28.24 12.68 -12.97
C LEU A 94 -28.40 14.13 -13.46
N GLU A 95 -27.30 14.81 -13.74
CA GLU A 95 -27.31 16.16 -14.29
C GLU A 95 -27.95 16.21 -15.68
N GLU A 96 -27.66 15.24 -16.55
CA GLU A 96 -28.27 15.10 -17.88
C GLU A 96 -29.79 14.85 -17.77
N GLY A 97 -30.22 13.93 -16.89
CA GLY A 97 -31.64 13.61 -16.70
C GLY A 97 -32.48 14.74 -16.09
N LEU A 98 -31.87 15.70 -15.40
CA LEU A 98 -32.54 16.91 -14.91
C LEU A 98 -32.70 18.01 -15.96
N ARG A 99 -31.96 17.92 -17.07
CA ARG A 99 -32.01 18.89 -18.18
C ARG A 99 -33.04 18.55 -19.26
N GLU A 100 -33.56 17.33 -19.27
CA GLU A 100 -34.67 16.85 -20.13
C GLU A 100 -36.06 17.15 -19.53
#